data_AF-A0A382K1W5-F1
#
_entry.id   AF-A0A382K1W5-F1
#
_cell.length_a   1.000
_cell.length_b   1.000
_cell.length_c   1.000
_cell.angle_alpha   90.00
_cell.angle_beta   90.00
_cell.angle_gamma   90.00
#
_symmetry.space_group_name_H-M   'P 1'
#
loop_
_entity.id
_entity.type
_entity.pdbx_description
1 polymer ?
#
loop_
_entity_poly.entity_id
_entity_poly.type
_entity_poly.pdbx_seq_one_letter_code
_entity_poly.pdbx_strand_id
1 'polypeptide(L)'
;MYRFIFTVTSFFLPLLVQSHHSRAPFMLDDIFETKGIVTEVAWQSPHVYLVVDTITENGTKETWTFEGHSIAGLVGNGWEKNSIKVDDEVIMVANPNRNPEKKFGLIDNVTRPDGATFYSFRVPSGTASNRPNRAPSESSA
;
A
#
# COMPACT_ATOMS: atom_id res chain seq x y z
N MET A 1 35.36 -49.45 25.74
CA MET A 1 34.70 -49.05 24.48
C MET A 1 33.79 -47.87 24.79
N TYR A 2 34.27 -46.62 24.64
CA TYR A 2 33.51 -45.40 24.97
C TYR A 2 32.83 -44.87 23.71
N ARG A 3 31.50 -44.66 23.78
CA ARG A 3 30.71 -44.06 22.70
C ARG A 3 30.47 -42.60 23.06
N PHE A 4 31.12 -41.68 22.36
CA PHE A 4 30.81 -40.26 22.42
C PHE A 4 29.58 -39.99 21.55
N ILE A 5 28.48 -39.54 22.16
CA ILE A 5 27.32 -39.01 21.43
C ILE A 5 27.53 -37.49 21.38
N PHE A 6 27.84 -36.97 20.20
CA PHE A 6 27.82 -35.53 19.93
C PHE A 6 26.39 -35.13 19.52
N THR A 7 25.64 -34.55 20.45
CA THR A 7 24.37 -33.89 20.11
C THR A 7 24.69 -32.46 19.67
N VAL A 8 24.57 -32.18 18.37
CA VAL A 8 24.64 -30.81 17.84
C VAL A 8 23.24 -30.21 17.97
N THR A 9 23.03 -29.42 19.02
CA THR A 9 21.80 -28.64 19.19
C THR A 9 21.89 -27.40 18.31
N SER A 10 21.25 -27.43 17.14
CA SER A 10 21.19 -26.28 16.23
C SER A 10 20.24 -25.22 16.81
N PHE A 11 20.81 -24.15 17.37
CA PHE A 11 20.06 -22.99 17.86
C PHE A 11 19.74 -22.09 16.65
N PHE A 12 18.52 -22.17 16.12
CA PHE A 12 18.03 -21.19 15.15
C PHE A 12 17.75 -19.88 15.89
N LEU A 13 18.71 -18.95 15.89
CA LEU A 13 18.44 -17.56 16.28
C LEU A 13 17.53 -16.93 15.21
N PRO A 14 16.32 -16.48 15.55
CA PRO A 14 15.52 -15.70 14.62
C PRO A 14 16.22 -14.35 14.41
N LEU A 15 16.74 -14.14 13.20
CA LEU A 15 17.21 -12.82 12.78
C LEU A 15 15.97 -11.93 12.68
N LEU A 16 15.85 -10.99 13.61
CA LEU A 16 14.90 -9.89 13.52
C LEU A 16 15.34 -9.00 12.35
N VAL A 17 14.77 -9.24 11.17
CA VAL A 17 14.99 -8.40 10.00
C VAL A 17 14.18 -7.13 10.18
N GLN A 18 14.86 -6.04 10.56
CA GLN A 18 14.27 -4.70 10.59
C GLN A 18 14.11 -4.22 9.14
N SER A 19 12.93 -4.42 8.55
CA SER A 19 12.62 -3.87 7.23
C SER A 19 12.50 -2.34 7.33
N HIS A 20 13.43 -1.62 6.71
CA HIS A 20 13.33 -0.17 6.52
C HIS A 20 12.30 0.12 5.40
N HIS A 21 11.15 0.70 5.75
CA HIS A 21 10.06 1.09 4.84
C HIS A 21 10.41 2.32 3.99
N SER A 22 11.48 2.24 3.18
CA SER A 22 11.94 3.37 2.39
C SER A 22 10.94 3.74 1.28
N ARG A 23 10.47 4.98 1.31
CA ARG A 23 9.69 5.61 0.24
C ARG A 23 10.56 6.45 -0.70
N ALA A 24 11.88 6.30 -0.61
CA ALA A 24 12.84 7.09 -1.37
C ALA A 24 12.63 7.11 -2.91
N PRO A 25 12.10 6.06 -3.56
CA PRO A 25 11.83 6.09 -5.00
C PRO A 25 10.75 7.09 -5.44
N PHE A 26 9.97 7.65 -4.53
CA PHE A 26 8.84 8.53 -4.85
C PHE A 26 9.16 10.00 -4.56
N MET A 27 8.49 10.89 -5.31
CA MET A 27 8.50 12.34 -5.08
C MET A 27 7.41 12.68 -4.06
N LEU A 28 7.75 12.70 -2.77
CA LEU A 28 6.75 12.79 -1.69
C LEU A 28 6.06 14.15 -1.56
N ASP A 29 6.66 15.20 -2.12
CA ASP A 29 6.11 16.55 -2.13
C ASP A 29 5.19 16.81 -3.35
N ASP A 30 5.15 15.87 -4.31
CA ASP A 30 4.37 15.96 -5.53
C ASP A 30 3.20 14.98 -5.48
N ILE A 31 2.01 15.41 -5.89
CA ILE A 31 0.84 14.54 -6.05
C ILE A 31 0.25 14.69 -7.44
N PHE A 32 -0.30 13.61 -7.97
CA PHE A 32 -1.13 13.64 -9.17
C PHE A 32 -2.41 12.86 -8.92
N GLU A 33 -3.45 13.22 -9.67
CA GLU A 33 -4.73 12.52 -9.69
C GLU A 33 -4.91 11.82 -11.04
N THR A 34 -5.44 10.60 -11.02
CA THR A 34 -5.84 9.90 -12.24
C THR A 34 -7.07 9.06 -12.01
N LYS A 35 -7.91 8.95 -13.04
CA LYS A 35 -9.11 8.12 -13.04
C LYS A 35 -8.89 6.90 -13.93
N GLY A 36 -9.31 5.73 -13.47
CA GLY A 36 -9.16 4.51 -14.25
C GLY A 36 -9.90 3.32 -13.68
N ILE A 37 -9.74 2.18 -14.37
CA ILE A 37 -10.32 0.90 -14.00
C ILE A 37 -9.25 0.04 -13.35
N VAL A 38 -9.53 -0.49 -12.16
CA VAL A 38 -8.65 -1.43 -11.47
C VAL A 38 -8.64 -2.75 -12.23
N THR A 39 -7.47 -3.20 -12.66
CA THR A 39 -7.27 -4.47 -13.38
C THR A 39 -6.62 -5.55 -12.52
N GLU A 40 -5.91 -5.16 -11.46
CA GLU A 40 -5.33 -6.10 -10.50
C GLU A 40 -5.31 -5.51 -9.08
N VAL A 41 -5.53 -6.35 -8.08
CA VAL A 41 -5.36 -6.04 -6.66
C VAL A 41 -4.50 -7.13 -6.02
N ALA A 42 -3.29 -6.80 -5.61
CA ALA A 42 -2.35 -7.74 -5.02
C ALA A 42 -2.07 -7.41 -3.55
N TRP A 43 -2.64 -8.20 -2.63
CA TRP A 43 -2.33 -8.15 -1.20
C TRP A 43 -1.10 -9.02 -0.90
N GLN A 44 0.09 -8.51 -1.20
CA GLN A 44 1.35 -9.26 -1.09
C GLN A 44 2.28 -8.66 -0.03
N SER A 45 2.54 -9.42 1.03
CA SER A 45 3.39 -8.97 2.13
C SER A 45 4.75 -8.40 1.62
N PRO A 46 5.15 -7.18 2.03
CA PRO A 46 4.50 -6.38 3.07
C PRO A 46 3.43 -5.38 2.59
N HIS A 47 3.22 -5.17 1.30
CA HIS A 47 2.40 -4.09 0.73
C HIS A 47 1.11 -4.57 0.03
N VAL A 48 0.26 -3.63 -0.35
CA VAL A 48 -0.85 -3.87 -1.29
C VAL A 48 -0.57 -3.09 -2.56
N TYR A 49 -0.77 -3.71 -3.71
CA TYR A 49 -0.61 -3.09 -5.01
C TYR A 49 -1.94 -3.04 -5.77
N LEU A 50 -2.17 -1.94 -6.48
CA LEU A 50 -3.27 -1.77 -7.41
C LEU A 50 -2.70 -1.53 -8.81
N VAL A 51 -3.16 -2.29 -9.79
CA VAL A 51 -2.90 -1.99 -11.21
C VAL A 51 -4.15 -1.34 -11.78
N VAL A 52 -3.99 -0.19 -12.43
CA VAL A 52 -5.09 0.63 -12.91
C VAL A 52 -4.82 1.04 -14.35
N ASP A 53 -5.79 0.77 -15.21
CA ASP A 53 -5.80 1.25 -16.59
C ASP A 53 -6.50 2.61 -16.66
N THR A 54 -5.77 3.62 -17.13
CA THR A 54 -6.25 5.00 -17.25
C THR A 54 -6.30 5.40 -18.72
N ILE A 55 -7.14 6.37 -19.05
CA ILE A 55 -7.18 7.00 -20.38
C ILE A 55 -6.72 8.44 -20.19
N THR A 56 -5.63 8.80 -20.87
CA THR A 56 -5.13 10.18 -20.87
C THR A 56 -6.06 11.10 -21.65
N GLU A 57 -5.89 12.42 -21.50
CA GLU A 57 -6.67 13.42 -22.25
C GLU A 57 -6.57 13.23 -23.78
N ASN A 58 -5.46 12.67 -24.26
CA ASN A 58 -5.22 12.38 -25.67
C ASN A 58 -5.86 11.07 -26.16
N GLY A 59 -6.61 10.38 -25.31
CA GLY A 59 -7.24 9.08 -25.62
C GLY A 59 -6.29 7.88 -25.56
N THR A 60 -5.04 8.08 -25.17
CA THR A 60 -4.07 6.98 -25.02
C THR A 60 -4.33 6.25 -23.72
N LYS A 61 -4.42 4.91 -23.81
CA LYS A 61 -4.50 4.01 -22.65
C LYS A 61 -3.12 3.88 -21.98
N GLU A 62 -3.07 4.01 -20.67
CA GLU A 62 -1.89 3.76 -19.85
C GLU A 62 -2.22 2.79 -18.72
N THR A 63 -1.26 1.94 -18.38
CA THR A 63 -1.36 1.07 -17.20
C THR A 63 -0.40 1.60 -16.13
N TRP A 64 -0.96 1.90 -14.97
CA TRP A 64 -0.22 2.34 -13.79
C TRP A 64 -0.25 1.26 -12.73
N THR A 65 0.87 1.08 -12.03
CA THR A 65 0.91 0.30 -10.80
C THR A 65 1.03 1.26 -9.62
N PHE A 66 0.30 0.99 -8.54
CA PHE A 66 0.30 1.81 -7.35
C PHE A 66 0.59 0.97 -6.11
N GLU A 67 1.49 1.45 -5.27
CA GLU A 67 1.87 0.84 -4.00
C GLU A 67 1.18 1.56 -2.83
N GLY A 68 0.47 0.81 -2.00
CA GLY A 68 -0.05 1.29 -0.73
C GLY A 68 0.94 1.14 0.42
N HIS A 69 0.54 1.62 1.61
CA HIS A 69 1.26 1.32 2.85
C HIS A 69 1.40 -0.21 3.04
N SER A 70 2.17 -0.61 4.04
CA SER A 70 2.13 -1.99 4.53
C SER A 70 0.69 -2.46 4.77
N ILE A 71 0.43 -3.75 4.57
CA ILE A 71 -0.86 -4.40 4.83
C ILE A 71 -1.41 -4.03 6.21
N ALA A 72 -0.55 -4.07 7.23
CA ALA A 72 -0.93 -3.68 8.60
C ALA A 72 -1.32 -2.21 8.72
N GLY A 73 -0.62 -1.31 8.02
CA GLY A 73 -0.95 0.12 7.98
C GLY A 73 -2.26 0.39 7.26
N LEU A 74 -2.49 -0.26 6.12
CA LEU A 74 -3.75 -0.14 5.37
C LEU A 74 -4.94 -0.66 6.17
N VAL A 75 -4.83 -1.84 6.79
CA VAL A 75 -5.87 -2.36 7.69
C VAL A 75 -6.10 -1.40 8.86
N GLY A 76 -5.03 -0.85 9.45
CA GLY A 76 -5.11 0.18 10.49
C GLY A 76 -5.78 1.48 10.02
N ASN A 77 -5.82 1.74 8.72
CA ASN A 77 -6.50 2.86 8.09
C ASN A 77 -7.90 2.50 7.55
N GLY A 78 -8.40 1.30 7.82
CA GLY A 78 -9.75 0.89 7.44
C GLY A 78 -9.88 0.20 6.09
N TRP A 79 -8.77 -0.27 5.51
CA TRP A 79 -8.81 -1.12 4.34
C TRP A 79 -9.16 -2.56 4.72
N GLU A 80 -10.01 -3.16 3.91
CA GLU A 80 -10.31 -4.58 3.89
C GLU A 80 -9.92 -5.14 2.52
N LYS A 81 -9.78 -6.47 2.40
CA LYS A 81 -9.38 -7.12 1.14
C LYS A 81 -10.30 -6.80 -0.05
N ASN A 82 -11.55 -6.47 0.24
CA ASN A 82 -12.60 -6.13 -0.71
C ASN A 82 -12.90 -4.62 -0.76
N SER A 83 -12.09 -3.77 -0.12
CA SER A 83 -12.23 -2.31 -0.18
C SER A 83 -12.15 -1.80 -1.61
N ILE A 84 -11.18 -2.30 -2.37
CA ILE A 84 -10.99 -2.04 -3.79
C ILE A 84 -10.99 -3.40 -4.50
N LYS A 85 -11.69 -3.50 -5.63
CA LYS A 85 -11.83 -4.71 -6.43
C LYS A 85 -11.42 -4.44 -7.86
N VAL A 86 -11.08 -5.52 -8.57
CA VAL A 86 -11.00 -5.49 -10.04
C VAL A 86 -12.35 -5.02 -10.60
N ASP A 87 -12.28 -4.26 -11.68
CA ASP A 87 -13.38 -3.57 -12.36
C ASP A 87 -13.96 -2.35 -11.62
N ASP A 88 -13.47 -2.00 -10.43
CA ASP A 88 -13.83 -0.72 -9.80
C ASP A 88 -13.28 0.44 -10.65
N GLU A 89 -14.13 1.41 -10.98
CA GLU A 89 -13.71 2.70 -11.53
C GLU A 89 -13.31 3.62 -10.38
N VAL A 90 -12.02 3.92 -10.26
CA VAL A 90 -11.48 4.65 -9.10
C VAL A 90 -10.83 5.96 -9.52
N ILE A 91 -10.85 6.91 -8.59
CA ILE A 91 -9.99 8.09 -8.61
C ILE A 91 -8.81 7.82 -7.68
N MET A 92 -7.62 7.81 -8.25
CA MET A 92 -6.35 7.59 -7.56
C MET A 92 -5.65 8.93 -7.33
N VAL A 93 -5.26 9.20 -6.08
CA VAL A 93 -4.31 10.27 -5.76
C VAL A 93 -3.02 9.62 -5.29
N ALA A 94 -1.89 9.98 -5.92
CA ALA A 94 -0.62 9.33 -5.66
C ALA A 94 0.58 10.25 -5.81
N ASN A 95 1.66 9.93 -5.09
CA ASN A 95 2.99 10.48 -5.36
C ASN A 95 3.64 9.73 -6.54
N PRO A 96 4.21 10.41 -7.55
CA PRO A 96 4.83 9.74 -8.67
C PRO A 96 6.20 9.14 -8.29
N ASN A 97 6.60 8.08 -8.99
CA ASN A 97 7.98 7.63 -8.96
C ASN A 97 8.91 8.70 -9.56
N ARG A 98 10.12 8.80 -9.03
CA ARG A 98 11.17 9.68 -9.56
C ARG A 98 11.50 9.41 -11.03
N ASN A 99 11.34 8.17 -11.49
CA ASN A 99 11.40 7.84 -12.91
C ASN A 99 9.97 7.78 -13.48
N PRO A 100 9.54 8.77 -14.28
CA PRO A 100 8.18 8.82 -14.82
C PRO A 100 7.86 7.68 -15.81
N GLU A 101 8.87 7.08 -16.45
CA GLU A 101 8.66 5.97 -17.39
C GLU A 101 8.12 4.71 -16.71
N LYS A 102 8.34 4.57 -15.39
CA LYS A 102 7.90 3.39 -14.64
C LYS A 102 6.39 3.32 -14.45
N LYS A 103 5.67 4.43 -14.61
CA LYS A 103 4.22 4.53 -14.32
C LYS A 103 3.85 3.86 -12.99
N PHE A 104 4.65 4.17 -11.98
CA PHE A 104 4.56 3.60 -10.65
C PHE A 104 4.28 4.72 -9.65
N GLY A 105 3.26 4.58 -8.83
CA GLY A 105 2.85 5.60 -7.87
C GLY A 105 2.79 5.06 -6.45
N LEU A 106 2.98 5.94 -5.47
CA LEU A 106 2.69 5.64 -4.07
C LEU A 106 1.31 6.21 -3.74
N ILE A 107 0.39 5.36 -3.32
CA ILE A 107 -1.00 5.74 -3.02
C ILE A 107 -0.98 6.72 -1.84
N ASP A 108 -1.61 7.88 -2.05
CA ASP A 108 -2.08 8.73 -0.95
C ASP A 108 -3.49 8.30 -0.55
N ASN A 109 -4.42 8.30 -1.52
CA ASN A 109 -5.78 7.80 -1.32
C ASN A 109 -6.43 7.27 -2.62
N VAL A 110 -7.48 6.47 -2.45
CA VAL A 110 -8.30 5.91 -3.53
C VAL A 110 -9.77 6.20 -3.23
N THR A 111 -10.49 6.78 -4.18
CA THR A 111 -11.92 7.04 -4.05
C THR A 111 -12.70 6.19 -5.05
N ARG A 112 -13.70 5.47 -4.55
CA ARG A 112 -14.63 4.66 -5.33
C ARG A 112 -15.80 5.46 -5.91
N PRO A 113 -16.58 4.90 -6.84
CA PRO A 113 -17.77 5.57 -7.40
C PRO A 113 -18.86 5.87 -6.37
N ASP A 114 -18.92 5.08 -5.29
CA ASP A 114 -19.86 5.28 -4.18
C ASP A 114 -19.46 6.42 -3.24
N GLY A 115 -18.33 7.09 -3.50
CA GLY A 115 -17.79 8.18 -2.70
C GLY A 115 -16.99 7.72 -1.49
N ALA A 116 -16.80 6.41 -1.28
CA ALA A 116 -15.92 5.93 -0.22
C ALA A 116 -14.45 6.19 -0.57
N THR A 117 -13.73 6.86 0.32
CA THR A 117 -12.30 7.15 0.17
C THR A 117 -11.46 6.35 1.16
N PHE A 118 -10.43 5.69 0.65
CA PHE A 118 -9.49 4.88 1.41
C PHE A 118 -8.09 5.50 1.36
N TYR A 119 -7.58 5.88 2.52
CA TYR A 119 -6.28 6.54 2.65
C TYR A 119 -5.18 5.54 3.00
N SER A 120 -4.01 5.71 2.40
CA SER A 120 -2.88 4.81 2.55
C SER A 120 -2.02 5.15 3.77
N PHE A 121 -1.65 6.42 3.93
CA PHE A 121 -0.78 6.90 5.03
C PHE A 121 -1.53 7.82 6.01
N ARG A 122 -1.89 9.03 5.57
CA ARG A 122 -2.54 10.05 6.40
C ARG A 122 -4.05 10.03 6.16
N VAL A 123 -4.82 9.77 7.20
CA VAL A 123 -6.29 9.94 7.17
C VAL A 123 -6.62 11.33 7.72
N PRO A 124 -7.28 12.22 6.94
CA PRO A 124 -7.67 13.53 7.42
C PRO A 124 -8.62 13.46 8.62
N SER A 125 -8.45 14.39 9.57
CA SER A 125 -9.34 14.51 10.73
C SER A 125 -10.72 14.97 10.28
N GLY A 126 -11.78 14.29 10.72
CA GLY A 126 -13.17 14.65 10.41
C GLY A 126 -13.77 13.97 9.19
N THR A 127 -12.99 13.21 8.42
CA THR A 127 -13.54 12.29 7.41
C THR A 127 -14.18 11.10 8.14
N ALA A 128 -15.35 10.63 7.68
CA ALA A 128 -15.93 9.37 8.14
C ALA A 128 -14.92 8.26 7.85
N SER A 129 -14.15 7.91 8.87
CA SER A 129 -13.05 6.98 8.72
C SER A 129 -13.61 5.58 8.72
N ASN A 130 -13.35 4.79 7.68
CA ASN A 130 -13.60 3.35 7.68
C ASN A 130 -12.68 2.58 8.66
N ARG A 131 -12.00 3.27 9.57
CA ARG A 131 -11.14 2.66 10.57
C ARG A 131 -11.97 1.76 11.48
N PRO A 132 -11.57 0.50 11.68
CA PRO A 132 -12.09 -0.26 12.82
C PRO A 132 -11.75 0.51 14.11
N ASN A 133 -12.68 0.53 15.07
CA ASN A 133 -12.50 1.19 16.38
C ASN A 133 -11.16 0.78 17.00
N ARG A 134 -10.14 1.62 16.87
CA ARG A 134 -8.84 1.44 17.53
C ARG A 134 -8.78 2.45 18.67
N ALA A 135 -8.49 1.96 19.87
CA ALA A 135 -8.14 2.82 20.99
C ALA A 135 -7.02 3.79 20.57
N PRO A 136 -7.02 5.04 21.06
CA PRO A 136 -6.04 6.04 20.64
C PRO A 136 -4.63 5.50 20.86
N SER A 137 -3.81 5.44 19.81
CA SER A 137 -2.38 5.19 19.99
C SER A 137 -1.75 6.46 20.54
N GLU A 138 -1.26 6.41 21.77
CA GLU A 138 -0.44 7.47 22.35
C GLU A 138 0.73 7.77 21.42
N SER A 139 0.76 8.99 20.88
CA SER A 139 1.92 9.49 20.15
C SER A 139 3.00 9.83 21.17
N SER A 140 4.09 9.07 21.18
CA SER A 140 5.32 9.50 21.82
C SER A 140 6.02 10.54 20.94
N ALA A 141 6.29 11.68 21.57
CA ALA A 141 7.09 12.82 21.12
C ALA A 141 8.54 12.44 20.77
#